data_AF-A0A524MR01-F1
#
_entry.id   AF-A0A524MR01-F1
#
_cell.length_a   1.000
_cell.length_b   1.000
_cell.length_c   1.000
_cell.angle_alpha   90.00
_cell.angle_beta   90.00
_cell.angle_gamma   90.00
#
_symmetry.space_group_name_H-M   'P 1'
#
loop_
_entity.id
_entity.type
_entity.pdbx_description
1 polymer ?
#
loop_
_entity_poly.entity_id
_entity_poly.type
_entity_poly.pdbx_seq_one_letter_code
_entity_poly.pdbx_strand_id
1 'polypeptide(L)'
;MLSTTSQLLSHHQSIEKKQAELYSALAEKYPQYSPVFKKLGDDNVKHMEMAQRAYREGVTDAFEVGFLADPLDTDNYRLREPTGDLAEAVRAMIMNEETV
;
A
#
# COMPACT_ATOMS: atom_id res chain seq x y z
N MET A 1 9.98 -5.83 12.89
CA MET A 1 9.61 -4.71 13.79
C MET A 1 10.31 -3.43 13.34
N LEU A 2 9.55 -2.38 13.07
CA LEU A 2 10.03 -1.06 12.62
C LEU A 2 9.95 -0.10 13.79
N SER A 3 10.92 0.80 13.92
CA SER A 3 11.00 1.73 15.05
C SER A 3 11.17 3.18 14.61
N THR A 4 11.50 3.44 13.34
CA THR A 4 11.64 4.80 12.80
C THR A 4 10.52 5.14 11.83
N THR A 5 10.20 6.43 11.74
CA THR A 5 9.22 6.92 10.76
C THR A 5 9.67 6.67 9.32
N SER A 6 10.98 6.75 9.05
CA SER A 6 11.55 6.43 7.75
C SER A 6 11.36 4.95 7.38
N GLN A 7 11.56 4.03 8.33
CA GLN A 7 11.30 2.60 8.13
C GLN A 7 9.82 2.33 7.87
N LEU A 8 8.93 2.94 8.66
CA LEU A 8 7.48 2.85 8.45
C LEU A 8 7.09 3.33 7.06
N LEU A 9 7.59 4.51 6.64
CA LEU A 9 7.28 5.09 5.35
C LEU A 9 7.77 4.19 4.20
N SER A 10 8.99 3.66 4.30
CA SER A 10 9.51 2.70 3.31
C SER A 10 8.68 1.42 3.24
N HIS A 11 8.19 0.93 4.39
CA HIS A 11 7.33 -0.24 4.43
C HIS A 11 5.96 0.04 3.78
N HIS A 12 5.31 1.14 4.13
CA HIS A 12 4.05 1.57 3.52
C HIS A 12 4.19 1.72 1.99
N GLN A 13 5.27 2.34 1.50
CA GLN A 13 5.56 2.40 0.07
C GLN A 13 5.63 1.03 -0.60
N SER A 14 6.27 0.06 0.07
CA SER A 14 6.39 -1.30 -0.46
C SER A 14 5.03 -2.00 -0.56
N ILE A 15 4.14 -1.76 0.41
CA ILE A 15 2.78 -2.31 0.45
C ILE A 15 1.94 -1.69 -0.67
N GLU A 16 1.87 -0.36 -0.75
CA GLU A 16 1.11 0.35 -1.78
C GLU A 16 1.54 -0.03 -3.19
N LYS A 17 2.87 -0.09 -3.42
CA LYS A 17 3.41 -0.49 -4.72
C LYS A 17 3.03 -1.94 -5.06
N LYS A 18 3.16 -2.86 -4.10
CA LYS A 18 2.82 -4.26 -4.32
C LYS A 18 1.32 -4.41 -4.60
N GLN A 19 0.45 -3.69 -3.88
CA GLN A 19 -0.99 -3.70 -4.12
C GLN A 19 -1.33 -3.17 -5.53
N ALA A 20 -0.68 -2.09 -5.99
CA ALA A 20 -0.83 -1.58 -7.34
C ALA A 20 -0.38 -2.60 -8.42
N GLU A 21 0.70 -3.34 -8.17
CA GLU A 21 1.16 -4.42 -9.04
C GLU A 21 0.13 -5.56 -9.12
N LEU A 22 -0.50 -5.92 -7.99
CA LEU A 22 -1.57 -6.93 -7.96
C LEU A 22 -2.80 -6.49 -8.75
N TYR A 23 -3.21 -5.22 -8.65
CA TYR A 23 -4.27 -4.69 -9.50
C TYR A 23 -3.90 -4.71 -10.98
N SER A 24 -2.65 -4.38 -11.32
CA SER A 24 -2.16 -4.44 -12.69
C SER A 24 -2.24 -5.87 -13.24
N ALA A 25 -1.83 -6.87 -12.46
CA ALA A 25 -1.95 -8.28 -12.84
C ALA A 25 -3.41 -8.73 -13.03
N LEU A 26 -4.34 -8.26 -12.19
CA LEU A 26 -5.77 -8.53 -12.36
C LEU A 26 -6.36 -7.82 -13.59
N ALA A 27 -5.88 -6.62 -13.91
CA ALA A 27 -6.28 -5.88 -15.10
C ALA A 27 -5.88 -6.61 -16.40
N GLU A 28 -4.74 -7.31 -16.39
CA GLU A 28 -4.29 -8.17 -17.49
C GLU A 28 -5.08 -9.48 -17.55
N LYS A 29 -5.30 -10.13 -16.39
CA LYS A 29 -6.05 -11.40 -16.29
C LYS A 29 -7.53 -11.25 -16.65
N TYR A 30 -8.13 -10.10 -16.35
CA TYR A 30 -9.56 -9.82 -16.58
C TYR A 30 -9.76 -8.53 -17.39
N PRO A 31 -9.52 -8.55 -18.73
CA PRO A 31 -9.54 -7.36 -19.57
C PRO A 31 -10.84 -6.56 -19.52
N GLN A 32 -11.98 -7.24 -19.33
CA GLN A 32 -13.31 -6.60 -19.24
C GLN A 32 -13.45 -5.64 -18.04
N TYR A 33 -12.65 -5.81 -16.99
CA TYR A 33 -12.62 -4.96 -15.80
C TYR A 33 -11.32 -4.15 -15.68
N SER A 34 -10.46 -4.21 -16.69
CA SER A 34 -9.16 -3.53 -16.72
C SER A 34 -9.23 -2.05 -16.34
N PRO A 35 -10.21 -1.25 -16.81
CA PRO A 35 -10.29 0.16 -16.42
C PRO A 35 -10.47 0.37 -14.91
N VAL A 36 -11.21 -0.52 -14.24
CA VAL A 36 -11.47 -0.43 -12.79
C VAL A 36 -10.20 -0.78 -12.02
N PHE A 37 -9.56 -1.90 -12.36
CA PHE A 37 -8.34 -2.33 -11.68
C PHE A 37 -7.19 -1.35 -11.87
N LYS A 38 -7.00 -0.82 -13.08
CA LYS A 38 -5.98 0.21 -13.34
C LYS A 38 -6.20 1.46 -12.49
N LYS A 39 -7.44 1.93 -12.41
CA LYS A 39 -7.79 3.09 -11.58
C LYS A 39 -7.44 2.85 -10.11
N LEU A 40 -7.75 1.67 -9.57
CA LEU A 40 -7.43 1.34 -8.18
C LEU A 40 -5.91 1.31 -7.96
N GLY A 41 -5.15 0.69 -8.87
CA GLY A 41 -3.69 0.71 -8.82
C GLY A 41 -3.11 2.13 -8.90
N ASP A 42 -3.69 3.01 -9.72
CA ASP A 42 -3.29 4.42 -9.78
C ASP A 42 -3.56 5.16 -8.46
N ASP A 43 -4.64 4.81 -7.76
CA ASP A 43 -4.98 5.39 -6.46
C ASP A 43 -3.99 4.94 -5.37
N ASN A 44 -3.53 3.68 -5.35
CA ASN A 44 -2.43 3.22 -4.47
C ASN A 44 -1.14 4.04 -4.70
N VAL A 45 -0.80 4.31 -5.97
CA VAL A 45 0.38 5.14 -6.30
C VAL A 45 0.22 6.56 -5.75
N LYS A 46 -0.97 7.16 -5.87
CA LYS A 46 -1.24 8.49 -5.31
C LYS A 46 -1.12 8.51 -3.78
N HIS A 47 -1.65 7.51 -3.09
CA HIS A 47 -1.58 7.42 -1.63
C HIS A 47 -0.12 7.34 -1.16
N MET A 48 0.68 6.49 -1.81
CA MET A 48 2.12 6.39 -1.57
C MET A 48 2.81 7.77 -1.71
N GLU A 49 2.53 8.51 -2.78
CA GLU A 49 3.12 9.84 -3.01
C GLU A 49 2.65 10.89 -2.00
N MET A 50 1.39 10.80 -1.55
CA MET A 50 0.84 11.70 -0.53
C MET A 50 1.55 11.49 0.81
N ALA A 51 1.72 10.24 1.24
CA ALA A 51 2.46 9.91 2.47
C ALA A 51 3.93 10.39 2.39
N GLN A 52 4.57 10.21 1.23
CA GLN A 52 5.94 10.69 1.00
C GLN A 52 6.05 12.21 1.11
N ARG A 53 5.12 12.95 0.49
CA ARG A 53 5.10 14.42 0.57
C ARG A 53 4.88 14.88 2.00
N ALA A 54 3.89 14.32 2.69
CA ALA A 54 3.61 14.65 4.07
C ALA A 54 4.84 14.45 4.97
N TYR A 55 5.59 13.36 4.78
CA TYR A 55 6.83 13.14 5.53
C TYR A 55 7.92 14.17 5.16
N ARG A 56 8.17 14.41 3.87
CA ARG A 56 9.25 15.31 3.43
C ARG A 56 8.98 16.79 3.74
N GLU A 57 7.73 17.21 3.68
CA GLU A 57 7.32 18.59 3.88
C GLU A 57 6.94 18.88 5.35
N GLY A 58 6.47 17.87 6.07
CA GLY A 58 6.06 17.99 7.46
C GLY A 58 7.19 17.88 8.48
N VAL A 59 8.29 17.18 8.14
CA VAL A 59 9.50 17.14 8.99
C VAL A 59 10.20 18.51 8.89
N THR A 60 10.21 19.23 9.99
CA THR A 60 10.81 20.57 10.11
C THR A 60 11.50 20.68 11.47
N ASP A 61 12.29 21.74 11.69
CA ASP A 61 12.89 22.02 13.02
C ASP A 61 11.84 22.14 14.15
N ALA A 62 10.57 22.37 13.82
CA ALA A 62 9.46 22.41 14.78
C ALA A 62 8.79 21.04 15.02
N PHE A 63 9.00 20.07 14.12
CA PHE A 63 8.45 18.71 14.17
C PHE A 63 9.56 17.69 13.84
N GLU A 64 10.31 17.31 14.88
CA GLU A 64 11.28 16.23 14.79
C GLU A 64 10.55 14.88 14.89
N VAL A 65 10.41 14.19 13.76
CA VAL A 65 9.84 12.83 13.71
C VAL A 65 10.89 11.83 13.24
N GLY A 66 11.60 11.25 14.20
CA GLY A 66 12.63 10.22 13.95
C GLY A 66 12.20 8.80 14.34
N PHE A 67 11.37 8.69 15.38
CA PHE A 67 10.97 7.42 15.97
C PHE A 67 9.47 7.30 16.11
N LEU A 68 8.97 6.07 15.99
CA LEU A 68 7.58 5.75 16.28
C LEU A 68 7.36 5.79 17.79
N ALA A 69 6.14 6.17 18.21
CA ALA A 69 5.74 6.09 19.62
C ALA A 69 5.80 4.65 20.14
N ASP A 70 5.36 3.71 19.30
CA ASP A 70 5.46 2.27 19.53
C ASP A 70 6.05 1.58 18.30
N PRO A 71 6.88 0.53 18.48
CA PRO A 71 7.38 -0.26 17.36
C PRO A 71 6.25 -0.96 16.60
N LEU A 72 6.33 -0.96 15.28
CA LEU A 72 5.32 -1.59 14.41
C LEU A 72 5.79 -2.96 13.93
N ASP A 73 4.94 -3.97 14.04
CA ASP A 73 5.20 -5.30 13.47
C ASP A 73 4.68 -5.39 12.03
N THR A 74 5.61 -5.56 11.08
CA THR A 74 5.30 -5.66 9.65
C THR A 74 4.51 -6.90 9.29
N ASP A 75 4.55 -7.94 10.13
CA ASP A 75 3.86 -9.20 9.85
C ASP A 75 2.34 -9.05 9.89
N ASN A 76 1.85 -8.02 10.59
CA ASN A 76 0.43 -7.65 10.62
C ASN A 76 -0.04 -6.98 9.32
N TYR A 77 0.89 -6.59 8.43
CA TYR A 77 0.61 -5.80 7.23
C TYR A 77 0.96 -6.56 5.93
N ARG A 78 0.88 -7.89 5.97
CA ARG A 78 1.19 -8.75 4.82
C ARG A 78 0.01 -8.83 3.87
N LEU A 79 0.26 -8.44 2.63
CA LEU A 79 -0.72 -8.58 1.56
C LEU A 79 -0.94 -10.04 1.17
N ARG A 80 -2.18 -10.35 0.79
CA ARG A 80 -2.60 -11.64 0.27
C ARG A 80 -2.49 -11.64 -1.24
N GLU A 81 -1.97 -12.72 -1.79
CA GLU A 81 -1.94 -12.93 -3.23
C GLU A 81 -3.35 -13.30 -3.74
N PRO A 82 -3.87 -12.62 -4.77
CA PRO A 82 -5.20 -12.88 -5.31
C PRO A 82 -5.20 -14.16 -6.15
N THR A 83 -5.65 -15.25 -5.54
CA THR A 83 -5.78 -16.57 -6.19
C THR A 83 -7.23 -16.90 -6.55
N GLY A 84 -7.40 -17.89 -7.42
CA GLY A 84 -8.73 -18.44 -7.73
C GLY A 84 -9.49 -17.67 -8.80
N ASP A 85 -10.82 -17.72 -8.69
CA ASP A 85 -11.74 -17.03 -9.61
C ASP A 85 -11.78 -15.52 -9.36
N LEU A 86 -12.54 -14.77 -10.17
CA LEU A 86 -12.61 -13.32 -10.04
C LEU A 86 -13.15 -12.89 -8.67
N ALA A 87 -14.15 -13.60 -8.13
CA ALA A 87 -14.77 -13.22 -6.87
C ALA A 87 -13.82 -13.45 -5.69
N GLU A 88 -13.08 -14.56 -5.70
CA GLU A 88 -12.03 -14.85 -4.72
C GLU A 88 -10.88 -13.85 -4.80
N ALA A 89 -10.40 -13.56 -6.01
CA ALA A 89 -9.36 -12.58 -6.24
C ALA A 89 -9.77 -11.18 -5.74
N VAL A 90 -10.96 -10.72 -6.08
CA VAL A 90 -11.48 -9.42 -5.61
C VAL A 90 -11.65 -9.39 -4.10
N ARG A 91 -12.12 -10.48 -3.48
CA ARG A 91 -12.19 -10.58 -2.01
C ARG A 91 -10.79 -10.43 -1.38
N ALA A 92 -9.77 -11.07 -1.94
CA ALA A 92 -8.39 -10.91 -1.48
C ALA A 92 -7.93 -9.45 -1.58
N MET A 93 -8.22 -8.78 -2.69
CA MET A 93 -7.88 -7.35 -2.87
C MET A 93 -8.58 -6.45 -1.86
N ILE A 94 -9.86 -6.68 -1.57
CA ILE A 94 -10.60 -5.89 -0.56
C ILE A 94 -9.98 -6.06 0.84
N MET A 95 -9.64 -7.29 1.22
CA MET A 95 -8.97 -7.53 2.51
C MET A 95 -7.59 -6.89 2.58
N ASN A 96 -6.89 -6.78 1.44
CA ASN A 96 -5.64 -6.04 1.36
C ASN A 96 -5.85 -4.53 1.57
N GLU A 97 -6.93 -3.93 1.07
CA GLU A 97 -7.23 -2.50 1.32
C GLU A 97 -7.52 -2.18 2.79
N GLU A 98 -7.99 -3.15 3.57
CA GLU A 98 -8.12 -2.98 5.04
C GLU A 98 -6.76 -3.06 5.75
N THR A 99 -5.74 -3.55 5.05
CA THR A 99 -4.36 -3.71 5.55
C THR A 99 -3.48 -2.52 5.16
N VAL A 100 -3.72 -1.91 4.00
CA VAL A 100 -3.00 -0.74 3.46
C VAL A 100 -3.36 0.52 4.24
#